data_AF-D4E3Q7-F1
#
_entry.id   AF-D4E3Q7-F1
#
_cell.length_a   1.000
_cell.length_b   1.000
_cell.length_c   1.000
_cell.angle_alpha   90.00
_cell.angle_beta   90.00
_cell.angle_gamma   90.00
#
_symmetry.space_group_name_H-M   'P 1'
#
loop_
_entity.id
_entity.type
_entity.pdbx_description
1 polymer ?
#
loop_
_entity_poly.entity_id
_entity_poly.type
_entity_poly.pdbx_seq_one_letter_code
_entity_poly.pdbx_strand_id
1 'polypeptide(L)'
;MYKALLLAITSAACGNALAADDHGEGISKETLLKTETSWEGTPYGHYPAGAPQITMLKVTVEPNKVLAWHTHPCISAVHMTGGSVSLTVEKTGIKKPLSRVTLSPIR
;
A
#
# COMPACT_ATOMS: atom_id res chain seq x y z
N MET A 1 -42.27 37.70 -4.02
CA MET A 1 -41.70 37.47 -5.36
C MET A 1 -40.42 36.68 -5.18
N TYR A 2 -40.41 35.44 -5.68
CA TYR A 2 -39.35 34.45 -5.53
C TYR A 2 -37.99 34.98 -5.99
N LYS A 3 -36.94 34.81 -5.17
CA LYS A 3 -35.57 34.73 -5.69
C LYS A 3 -35.00 33.38 -5.31
N ALA A 4 -34.55 32.70 -6.35
CA ALA A 4 -34.33 31.28 -6.44
C ALA A 4 -33.15 30.80 -5.60
N LEU A 5 -33.35 29.58 -5.09
CA LEU A 5 -32.39 28.52 -4.84
C LEU A 5 -31.18 28.56 -5.79
N LEU A 6 -29.96 28.46 -5.25
CA LEU A 6 -28.85 27.76 -5.91
C LEU A 6 -27.95 27.13 -4.84
N LEU A 7 -27.91 25.80 -4.93
CA LEU A 7 -27.17 24.83 -4.14
C LEU A 7 -25.69 24.85 -4.53
N ALA A 8 -24.78 24.86 -3.57
CA ALA A 8 -23.39 24.48 -3.81
C ALA A 8 -23.03 23.31 -2.91
N ILE A 9 -23.25 22.10 -3.44
CA ILE A 9 -22.60 20.87 -2.94
C ILE A 9 -21.11 21.07 -3.20
N THR A 10 -20.34 21.39 -2.17
CA THR A 10 -18.89 21.39 -2.27
C THR A 10 -18.42 19.94 -2.38
N SER A 11 -18.09 19.53 -3.61
CA SER A 11 -17.52 18.23 -3.92
C SER A 11 -16.39 17.88 -2.96
N ALA A 12 -16.54 16.75 -2.26
CA ALA A 12 -15.43 16.03 -1.67
C ALA A 12 -14.56 15.49 -2.81
N ALA A 13 -13.67 16.33 -3.33
CA ALA A 13 -12.55 15.88 -4.15
C ALA A 13 -11.56 15.20 -3.20
N CYS A 14 -11.79 13.92 -2.90
CA CYS A 14 -10.72 13.02 -2.51
C CYS A 14 -9.83 12.88 -3.76
N GLY A 15 -8.89 13.82 -3.91
CA GLY A 15 -7.95 13.82 -5.01
C GLY A 15 -7.09 12.57 -4.88
N ASN A 16 -7.39 11.55 -5.69
CA ASN A 16 -6.38 10.57 -6.02
C ASN A 16 -5.17 11.36 -6.54
N ALA A 17 -3.99 11.13 -5.98
CA ALA A 17 -2.76 11.67 -6.55
C ALA A 17 -2.63 11.10 -7.97
N LEU A 18 -3.00 11.88 -8.97
CA LEU A 18 -2.71 11.57 -10.36
C LEU A 18 -1.25 11.95 -10.57
N ALA A 19 -0.36 10.95 -10.51
CA ALA A 19 0.96 11.14 -11.08
C ALA A 19 0.77 11.56 -12.54
N ALA A 20 1.44 12.62 -12.98
CA ALA A 20 1.37 13.07 -14.36
C ALA A 20 1.59 11.89 -15.32
N ASP A 21 0.86 11.85 -16.43
CA ASP A 21 1.09 10.82 -17.44
C ASP A 21 2.32 11.11 -18.30
N ASP A 22 2.60 12.40 -18.49
CA ASP A 22 3.77 12.89 -19.21
C ASP A 22 4.95 13.08 -18.25
N HIS A 23 6.03 12.34 -18.49
CA HIS A 23 7.29 12.43 -17.74
C HIS A 23 8.41 13.06 -18.57
N GLY A 24 8.14 13.46 -19.82
CA GLY A 24 9.16 13.86 -20.78
C GLY A 24 9.65 12.71 -21.67
N GLU A 25 10.31 13.08 -22.77
CA GLU A 25 10.80 12.14 -23.78
C GLU A 25 11.84 11.17 -23.19
N GLY A 26 11.68 9.87 -23.47
CA GLY A 26 12.60 8.83 -23.01
C GLY A 26 12.37 8.31 -21.59
N ILE A 27 11.32 8.74 -20.87
CA ILE A 27 11.02 8.26 -19.51
C ILE A 27 9.86 7.25 -19.53
N SER A 28 10.10 6.07 -18.93
CA SER A 28 9.10 5.00 -18.79
C SER A 28 8.70 4.81 -17.32
N LYS A 29 7.41 4.55 -17.11
CA LYS A 29 6.82 4.30 -15.79
C LYS A 29 6.06 2.97 -15.77
N GLU A 30 6.19 2.21 -14.69
CA GLU A 30 5.40 1.01 -14.44
C GLU A 30 4.77 1.10 -13.05
N THR A 31 3.45 0.92 -12.98
CA THR A 31 2.78 0.75 -11.68
C THR A 31 2.95 -0.69 -11.23
N LEU A 32 3.78 -0.92 -10.22
CA LEU A 32 4.00 -2.27 -9.70
C LEU A 32 2.85 -2.78 -8.82
N LEU A 33 2.18 -1.89 -8.10
CA LEU A 33 1.01 -2.19 -7.27
C LEU A 33 0.21 -0.92 -6.96
N LYS A 34 -1.12 -1.00 -7.10
CA LYS A 34 -2.09 0.01 -6.64
C LYS A 34 -3.28 -0.72 -6.04
N THR A 35 -3.56 -0.50 -4.75
CA THR A 35 -4.61 -1.21 -4.02
C THR A 35 -5.07 -0.42 -2.79
N GLU A 36 -6.28 -0.71 -2.32
CA GLU A 36 -6.88 -0.19 -1.09
C GLU A 36 -6.98 -1.28 0.00
N THR A 37 -6.47 -2.49 -0.29
CA THR A 37 -6.51 -3.65 0.59
C THR A 37 -5.13 -4.30 0.76
N SER A 38 -4.95 -5.01 1.87
CA SER A 38 -3.80 -5.88 2.13
C SER A 38 -3.81 -7.11 1.24
N TRP A 39 -2.72 -7.88 1.27
CA TRP A 39 -2.58 -9.07 0.45
C TRP A 39 -3.62 -10.16 0.76
N GLU A 40 -4.18 -10.18 1.98
CA GLU A 40 -5.30 -11.04 2.37
C GLU A 40 -6.68 -10.39 2.18
N GLY A 41 -6.75 -9.21 1.55
CA GLY A 41 -8.00 -8.51 1.23
C GLY A 41 -8.55 -7.62 2.34
N THR A 42 -7.81 -7.41 3.45
CA THR A 42 -8.26 -6.51 4.53
C THR A 42 -8.16 -5.06 4.06
N PRO A 43 -9.24 -4.26 4.09
CA PRO A 43 -9.19 -2.84 3.73
C PRO A 43 -8.26 -2.06 4.64
N TYR A 44 -7.56 -1.07 4.09
CA TYR A 44 -6.72 -0.18 4.90
C TYR A 44 -7.53 0.82 5.70
N GLY A 45 -7.12 1.02 6.96
CA GLY A 45 -7.58 2.12 7.80
C GLY A 45 -6.80 3.41 7.51
N HIS A 46 -7.14 4.45 8.28
CA HIS A 46 -6.41 5.71 8.25
C HIS A 46 -4.98 5.54 8.78
N TYR A 47 -4.04 6.31 8.23
CA TYR A 47 -2.73 6.47 8.86
C TYR A 47 -2.88 7.08 10.27
N PRO A 48 -2.02 6.72 11.23
CA PRO A 48 -2.02 7.35 12.55
C PRO A 48 -1.86 8.87 12.46
N ALA A 49 -2.44 9.58 13.43
CA ALA A 49 -2.28 11.03 13.53
C ALA A 49 -0.84 11.43 13.85
N GLY A 50 -0.42 12.60 13.35
CA GLY A 50 0.92 13.16 13.57
C GLY A 50 1.73 13.32 12.27
N ALA A 51 2.99 13.71 12.40
CA ALA A 51 3.90 13.82 11.27
C ALA A 51 4.29 12.41 10.77
N PRO A 52 4.17 12.11 9.47
CA PRO A 52 4.55 10.80 8.95
C PRO A 52 6.08 10.65 8.93
N GLN A 53 6.55 9.45 9.24
CA GLN A 53 7.91 9.02 8.96
C GLN A 53 7.87 7.92 7.90
N ILE A 54 8.73 8.04 6.88
CA ILE A 54 8.89 7.05 5.83
C ILE A 54 10.25 6.38 6.00
N THR A 55 10.27 5.06 6.06
CA THR A 55 11.48 4.25 6.15
C THR A 55 11.50 3.24 5.03
N MET A 56 12.58 3.21 4.24
CA MET A 56 12.80 2.22 3.18
C MET A 56 13.96 1.32 3.57
N LEU A 57 13.74 0.00 3.53
CA LEU A 57 14.72 -1.00 3.95
C LEU A 57 15.04 -1.93 2.77
N LYS A 58 16.32 -2.26 2.60
CA LYS A 58 16.76 -3.42 1.82
C LYS A 58 16.96 -4.58 2.79
N VAL A 59 16.08 -5.57 2.72
CA VAL A 59 16.15 -6.76 3.56
C VAL A 59 16.67 -7.93 2.72
N THR A 60 17.76 -8.54 3.16
CA THR A 60 18.27 -9.80 2.59
C THR A 60 17.93 -10.94 3.55
N VAL A 61 17.24 -11.95 3.05
CA VAL A 61 16.90 -13.16 3.82
C VAL A 61 17.59 -14.34 3.15
N GLU A 62 18.45 -15.03 3.91
CA GLU A 62 19.11 -16.25 3.42
C GLU A 62 18.08 -17.36 3.15
N PRO A 63 18.35 -18.29 2.21
CA PRO A 63 17.45 -19.40 1.93
C PRO A 63 17.08 -20.20 3.18
N ASN A 64 15.82 -20.60 3.28
CA ASN A 64 15.27 -21.40 4.39
C ASN A 64 15.33 -20.71 5.76
N LYS A 65 15.46 -19.37 5.81
CA LYS A 65 15.29 -18.59 7.04
C LYS A 65 13.88 -18.06 7.18
N VAL A 66 13.48 -17.87 8.44
CA VAL A 66 12.16 -17.38 8.83
C VAL A 66 12.37 -16.16 9.71
N LEU A 67 11.67 -15.07 9.39
CA LEU A 67 11.63 -13.89 10.25
C LEU A 67 10.79 -14.18 11.49
N ALA A 68 11.19 -13.65 12.64
CA ALA A 68 10.37 -13.73 13.85
C ALA A 68 8.99 -13.11 13.61
N TRP A 69 7.97 -13.61 14.31
CA TRP A 69 6.64 -13.04 14.27
C TRP A 69 6.67 -11.56 14.67
N HIS A 70 5.98 -10.72 13.90
CA HIS A 70 5.91 -9.28 14.11
C HIS A 70 4.59 -8.72 13.57
N THR A 71 4.25 -7.51 14.00
CA THR A 71 3.10 -6.75 13.54
C THR A 71 3.53 -5.40 12.99
N HIS A 72 2.69 -4.79 12.15
CA HIS A 72 2.93 -3.48 11.59
C HIS A 72 1.84 -2.51 12.07
N PRO A 73 2.20 -1.43 12.79
CA PRO A 73 1.23 -0.44 13.23
C PRO A 73 0.72 0.46 12.08
N CYS A 74 1.37 0.39 10.92
CA CYS A 74 1.09 1.18 9.71
C CYS A 74 1.24 0.29 8.47
N ILE A 75 0.78 0.78 7.30
CA ILE A 75 0.95 0.08 6.02
C ILE A 75 2.44 -0.08 5.71
N SER A 76 2.87 -1.30 5.40
CA SER A 76 4.22 -1.58 4.87
C SER A 76 4.12 -2.16 3.46
N ALA A 77 5.00 -1.71 2.56
CA ALA A 77 5.11 -2.19 1.20
C ALA A 77 6.39 -3.00 1.02
N VAL A 78 6.28 -4.16 0.37
CA VAL A 78 7.43 -5.02 0.06
C VAL A 78 7.49 -5.23 -1.44
N HIS A 79 8.58 -4.81 -2.07
CA HIS A 79 8.92 -5.17 -3.43
C HIS A 79 10.04 -6.22 -3.43
N MET A 80 9.76 -7.39 -3.99
CA MET A 80 10.79 -8.42 -4.14
C MET A 80 11.69 -8.11 -5.33
N THR A 81 12.98 -7.93 -5.08
CA THR A 81 13.99 -7.72 -6.13
C THR A 81 14.61 -9.04 -6.63
N GLY A 82 14.38 -10.15 -5.93
CA GLY A 82 14.86 -11.48 -6.33
C GLY A 82 14.46 -12.57 -5.33
N GLY A 83 14.39 -13.82 -5.79
CA GLY A 83 13.98 -14.97 -4.98
C GLY A 83 12.46 -15.07 -4.76
N SER A 84 12.07 -15.85 -3.75
CA SER A 84 10.68 -16.01 -3.35
C SER A 84 10.58 -16.20 -1.84
N VAL A 85 9.49 -15.71 -1.25
CA VAL A 85 9.15 -15.96 0.15
C VAL A 85 7.71 -16.40 0.28
N SER A 86 7.32 -16.88 1.45
CA SER A 86 5.90 -17.04 1.79
C SER A 86 5.55 -16.19 2.99
N LEU A 87 4.45 -15.45 2.89
CA LEU A 87 3.87 -14.73 4.01
C LEU A 87 2.88 -15.63 4.73
N THR A 88 2.82 -15.52 6.05
CA THR A 88 1.85 -16.23 6.88
C THR A 88 1.24 -15.27 7.89
N VAL A 89 -0.08 -15.28 8.02
CA VAL A 89 -0.78 -14.59 9.11
C VAL A 89 -0.84 -15.52 10.30
N GLU A 90 -0.18 -15.17 11.40
CA GLU A 90 -0.14 -15.97 12.62
C GLU A 90 -1.55 -16.34 13.12
N LYS A 91 -2.47 -15.36 13.15
CA LYS A 91 -3.82 -15.53 13.69
C LYS A 91 -4.71 -16.49 12.90
N THR A 92 -4.49 -16.62 11.59
CA THR A 92 -5.41 -17.36 10.69
C THR A 92 -4.73 -18.53 9.99
N GLY A 93 -3.39 -18.62 10.02
CA GLY A 93 -2.61 -19.59 9.28
C GLY A 93 -2.61 -19.38 7.76
N ILE A 94 -3.30 -18.33 7.25
CA ILE A 94 -3.34 -18.03 5.81
C ILE A 94 -1.91 -17.83 5.32
N LYS A 95 -1.54 -18.58 4.28
CA LYS A 95 -0.21 -18.55 3.65
C LYS A 95 -0.31 -18.08 2.21
N LYS A 96 0.55 -17.12 1.83
CA LYS A 96 0.63 -16.59 0.47
C LYS A 96 2.07 -16.64 -0.04
N PRO A 97 2.38 -17.36 -1.14
CA PRO A 97 3.67 -17.22 -1.80
C PRO A 97 3.80 -15.82 -2.42
N LEU A 98 4.99 -15.25 -2.32
CA LEU A 98 5.33 -13.94 -2.83
C LEU A 98 6.56 -14.03 -3.74
N SER A 99 6.43 -13.47 -4.94
CA SER A 99 7.50 -13.31 -5.92
C SER A 99 7.54 -11.91 -6.56
N ARG A 100 6.63 -11.00 -6.16
CA ARG A 100 6.48 -9.62 -6.67
C ARG A 100 6.15 -8.65 -5.52
N VAL A 101 5.62 -7.46 -5.84
CA VAL A 101 5.20 -6.45 -4.86
C VAL A 101 3.98 -6.89 -4.08
N THR A 102 3.94 -6.58 -2.79
CA THR A 102 2.77 -6.75 -1.93
C THR A 102 2.77 -5.70 -0.81
N LEU A 103 1.65 -5.61 -0.07
CA LEU A 103 1.49 -4.73 1.07
C LEU A 103 1.00 -5.52 2.30
N SER A 104 1.54 -5.22 3.48
CA SER A 104 1.16 -5.86 4.74
C SER A 104 -0.21 -5.40 5.24
N PRO A 105 -0.97 -6.24 5.95
CA PRO A 105 -2.09 -5.75 6.76
C PRO A 105 -1.60 -4.79 7.84
N ILE A 106 -2.41 -3.77 8.14
CA ILE A 106 -2.25 -2.98 9.37
C ILE A 106 -2.87 -3.78 10.51
N ARG A 107 -2.15 -3.99 11.61
CA ARG A 107 -2.68 -4.66 12.80
C ARG A 107 -2.14 -4.07 14.09
#